data_AF-A0A975ILX8-F1
#
_entry.id   AF-A0A975ILX8-F1
#
_cell.length_a   1.000
_cell.length_b   1.000
_cell.length_c   1.000
_cell.angle_alpha   90.00
_cell.angle_beta   90.00
_cell.angle_gamma   90.00
#
_symmetry.space_group_name_H-M   'P 1'
#
loop_
_entity.id
_entity.type
_entity.pdbx_description
1 polymer ?
#
loop_
_entity_poly.entity_id
_entity_poly.type
_entity_poly.pdbx_seq_one_letter_code
_entity_poly.pdbx_strand_id
1 'polypeptide(L)'
;MKFKNKKRQINFFILLIIIIFLINPNYNIKGNPNESSSKINKLKLYILKKINNLKKQDYSLINDYENDIFFSKPLSKINTETGDIVIVYNYNEKGQLIDKKYILDNQFFKYKYNNKDILIYKTATHNSNFINTYEYNDKNQIVAVRNNKNKIQTKYEYNVAGQRIQKTVFLFEQNFIKKNIFTYDYNSENQKIRKTHYGCIYPNENQFIQYINSFLNLKLDHFYKIDKIEKKYLYNKKGQKIQKIDHLGNRYNYKYCECTEL
;
A
#
# COMPACT_ATOMS: atom_id res chain seq x y z
N MET A 1 46.29 2.95 -22.77
CA MET A 1 45.84 3.86 -21.70
C MET A 1 44.68 4.71 -22.21
N LYS A 2 43.43 4.30 -22.01
CA LYS A 2 42.22 5.03 -22.48
C LYS A 2 41.13 4.94 -21.42
N PHE A 3 40.98 5.98 -20.59
CA PHE A 3 39.73 6.27 -19.87
C PHE A 3 39.61 7.78 -19.60
N LYS A 4 39.15 8.53 -20.60
CA LYS A 4 38.56 9.87 -20.43
C LYS A 4 37.36 9.95 -21.36
N ASN A 5 36.16 9.61 -20.89
CA ASN A 5 34.90 10.11 -21.49
C ASN A 5 33.60 9.85 -20.72
N LYS A 6 33.61 9.35 -19.47
CA LYS A 6 32.36 9.12 -18.71
C LYS A 6 31.75 10.39 -18.09
N LYS A 7 32.55 11.43 -17.82
CA LYS A 7 32.09 12.65 -17.13
C LYS A 7 31.28 13.62 -18.01
N ARG A 8 31.46 13.58 -19.34
CA ARG A 8 30.73 14.47 -20.26
C ARG A 8 29.31 13.99 -20.59
N GLN A 9 29.04 12.68 -20.56
CA GLN A 9 27.70 12.13 -20.82
C GLN A 9 26.71 12.37 -19.67
N ILE A 10 27.19 12.39 -18.42
CA ILE A 10 26.35 12.64 -17.24
C ILE A 10 25.81 14.08 -17.23
N ASN A 11 26.64 15.05 -17.62
CA ASN A 11 26.21 16.45 -17.71
C ASN A 11 25.16 16.67 -18.81
N PHE A 12 25.18 15.88 -19.89
CA PHE A 12 24.19 15.99 -20.97
C PHE A 12 22.82 15.42 -20.55
N PHE A 13 22.80 14.33 -19.78
CA PHE A 13 21.56 13.75 -19.24
C PHE A 13 20.88 14.64 -18.20
N ILE A 14 21.65 15.29 -17.33
CA ILE A 14 21.14 16.25 -16.35
C ILE A 14 20.57 17.49 -17.06
N LEU A 15 21.24 17.99 -18.10
CA LEU A 15 20.74 19.12 -18.90
C LEU A 15 19.45 18.77 -19.65
N LEU A 16 19.33 17.54 -20.18
CA LEU A 16 18.12 17.07 -20.89
C LEU A 16 16.91 16.92 -19.94
N ILE A 17 17.12 16.46 -18.71
CA ILE A 17 16.06 16.34 -17.69
C ILE A 17 15.58 17.72 -17.22
N ILE A 18 16.49 18.70 -17.16
CA ILE A 18 16.15 20.10 -16.85
C ILE A 18 15.34 20.73 -18.00
N ILE A 19 15.67 20.43 -19.26
CA ILE A 19 14.92 20.89 -20.44
C ILE A 19 13.50 20.28 -20.48
N ILE A 20 13.33 18.99 -20.11
CA ILE A 20 12.01 18.35 -19.99
C ILE A 20 11.15 19.02 -18.89
N PHE A 21 11.77 19.54 -17.83
CA PHE A 21 11.09 20.34 -16.80
C PHE A 21 10.75 21.77 -17.24
N LEU A 22 11.43 22.31 -18.25
CA LEU A 22 11.19 23.64 -18.82
C LEU A 22 10.13 23.66 -19.94
N ILE A 23 9.90 22.53 -20.65
CA ILE A 23 9.03 22.44 -21.84
C ILE A 23 7.57 22.03 -21.51
N ASN A 24 7.20 21.80 -20.24
CA ASN A 24 5.80 21.55 -19.85
C ASN A 24 5.16 22.74 -19.10
N PRO A 25 4.87 23.86 -19.76
CA PRO A 25 4.12 24.97 -19.20
C PRO A 25 2.61 24.68 -19.36
N ASN A 26 2.10 23.63 -18.71
CA ASN A 26 0.66 23.39 -18.68
C ASN A 26 0.13 23.40 -17.25
N TYR A 27 0.27 24.56 -16.61
CA TYR A 27 -0.73 25.06 -15.68
C TYR A 27 -1.03 26.51 -16.01
N ASN A 28 -2.11 26.66 -16.78
CA ASN A 28 -2.78 27.91 -17.05
C ASN A 28 -3.42 28.39 -15.73
N ILE A 29 -2.74 29.26 -15.00
CA ILE A 29 -3.35 30.06 -13.94
C ILE A 29 -2.93 31.50 -14.19
N LYS A 30 -3.91 32.34 -14.51
CA LYS A 30 -3.80 33.81 -14.43
C LYS A 30 -3.31 34.16 -13.02
N GLY A 31 -2.01 34.38 -12.87
CA GLY A 31 -1.36 34.71 -11.62
C GLY A 31 0.09 35.08 -11.92
N ASN A 32 0.48 36.27 -11.48
CA ASN A 32 1.73 36.94 -11.83
C ASN A 32 2.96 35.99 -11.78
N PRO A 33 3.66 35.70 -12.90
CA PRO A 33 4.71 34.67 -13.00
C PRO A 33 5.97 34.91 -12.17
N ASN A 34 6.05 36.04 -11.46
CA ASN A 34 7.26 36.47 -10.77
C ASN A 34 7.40 35.94 -9.32
N GLU A 35 6.30 35.56 -8.65
CA GLU A 35 6.40 35.05 -7.27
C GLU A 35 6.69 33.56 -7.16
N SER A 36 6.11 32.74 -8.05
CA SER A 36 6.30 31.28 -8.04
C SER A 36 7.73 30.89 -8.48
N SER A 37 8.24 31.56 -9.52
CA SER A 37 9.63 31.44 -10.00
C SER A 37 10.65 31.85 -8.93
N SER A 38 10.39 32.95 -8.22
CA SER A 38 11.23 33.45 -7.11
C SER A 38 11.27 32.48 -5.94
N LYS A 39 10.13 31.89 -5.56
CA LYS A 39 10.02 30.89 -4.48
C LYS A 39 10.73 29.58 -4.83
N ILE A 40 10.57 29.09 -6.07
CA ILE A 40 11.25 27.88 -6.56
C ILE A 40 12.77 28.11 -6.63
N ASN A 41 13.23 29.28 -7.06
CA ASN A 41 14.66 29.61 -7.12
C ASN A 41 15.30 29.78 -5.74
N LYS A 42 14.58 30.36 -4.76
CA LYS A 42 15.02 30.40 -3.35
C LYS A 42 15.12 28.99 -2.75
N LEU A 43 14.15 28.11 -3.04
CA LEU A 43 14.17 26.72 -2.60
C LEU A 43 15.36 25.96 -3.22
N LYS A 44 15.63 26.17 -4.51
CA LYS A 44 16.78 25.60 -5.25
C LYS A 44 18.11 26.02 -4.63
N LEU A 45 18.27 27.29 -4.25
CA LEU A 45 19.48 27.81 -3.62
C LEU A 45 19.67 27.29 -2.19
N TYR A 46 18.59 27.13 -1.43
CA TYR A 46 18.63 26.52 -0.09
C TYR A 46 19.08 25.05 -0.14
N ILE A 47 18.50 24.26 -1.05
CA ILE A 47 18.83 22.84 -1.27
C ILE A 47 20.32 22.69 -1.65
N LEU A 48 20.80 23.49 -2.61
CA LEU A 48 22.21 23.47 -3.03
C LEU A 48 23.18 23.83 -1.89
N LYS A 49 22.80 24.78 -1.04
CA LYS A 49 23.62 25.20 0.11
C LYS A 49 23.68 24.12 1.20
N LYS A 50 22.57 23.40 1.44
CA LYS A 50 22.51 22.33 2.44
C LYS A 50 23.26 21.07 1.99
N ILE A 51 23.17 20.70 0.71
CA ILE A 51 23.93 19.60 0.11
C ILE A 51 25.45 19.86 0.19
N ASN A 52 25.88 21.11 -0.02
CA ASN A 52 27.31 21.46 0.09
C ASN A 52 27.83 21.40 1.54
N ASN A 53 26.98 21.68 2.54
CA ASN A 53 27.36 21.59 3.94
C ASN A 53 27.42 20.13 4.46
N LEU A 54 26.67 19.21 3.87
CA LEU A 54 26.63 17.79 4.27
C LEU A 54 27.84 16.97 3.77
N LYS A 55 28.67 17.52 2.87
CA LYS A 55 29.91 16.88 2.40
C LYS A 55 31.05 16.85 3.43
N LYS A 56 30.80 17.18 4.70
CA LYS A 56 31.85 17.41 5.70
C LYS A 56 31.75 16.60 6.99
N GLN A 57 30.91 15.58 7.10
CA GLN A 57 30.90 14.73 8.29
C GLN A 57 30.46 13.28 8.01
N ASP A 58 30.94 12.40 8.87
CA ASP A 58 31.21 10.98 8.68
C ASP A 58 30.12 10.09 9.35
N TYR A 59 29.82 8.95 8.70
CA TYR A 59 29.18 7.69 9.17
C TYR A 59 27.65 7.50 9.42
N SER A 60 27.19 6.33 8.93
CA SER A 60 26.00 5.50 9.22
C SER A 60 24.67 5.80 8.48
N LEU A 61 24.01 4.72 8.01
CA LEU A 61 22.71 4.68 7.31
C LEU A 61 21.57 5.25 8.17
N ILE A 62 21.42 6.56 8.18
CA ILE A 62 20.31 7.27 8.82
C ILE A 62 19.33 7.64 7.69
N ASN A 63 18.07 7.21 7.76
CA ASN A 63 17.07 7.63 6.76
C ASN A 63 16.52 9.01 7.16
N ASP A 64 16.94 10.08 6.47
CA ASP A 64 16.43 11.43 6.72
C ASP A 64 15.20 11.76 5.85
N TYR A 65 14.21 12.42 6.46
CA TYR A 65 13.01 12.93 5.80
C TYR A 65 13.07 14.46 5.72
N GLU A 66 12.84 15.03 4.53
CA GLU A 66 12.62 16.47 4.40
C GLU A 66 11.14 16.78 4.59
N ASN A 67 10.78 17.48 5.66
CA ASN A 67 9.39 17.81 5.98
C ASN A 67 8.95 19.12 5.30
N ASP A 68 7.74 19.12 4.75
CA ASP A 68 7.00 20.31 4.33
C ASP A 68 6.74 21.21 5.54
N ILE A 69 7.10 22.50 5.43
CA ILE A 69 7.02 23.49 6.49
C ILE A 69 5.56 23.74 6.92
N PHE A 70 4.58 23.43 6.06
CA PHE A 70 3.16 23.65 6.36
C PHE A 70 2.44 22.48 7.02
N PHE A 71 2.90 21.23 6.82
CA PHE A 71 2.18 20.04 7.30
C PHE A 71 3.05 19.06 8.09
N SER A 72 4.34 19.33 8.26
CA SER A 72 5.30 18.38 8.84
C SER A 72 5.27 17.01 8.14
N LYS A 73 5.02 17.01 6.83
CA LYS A 73 4.89 15.80 6.00
C LYS A 73 6.12 15.62 5.11
N PRO A 74 6.61 14.40 4.88
CA PRO A 74 7.79 14.17 4.07
C PRO A 74 7.54 14.54 2.61
N LEU A 75 8.40 15.36 2.02
CA LEU A 75 8.41 15.72 0.59
C LEU A 75 9.25 14.74 -0.23
N SER A 76 10.33 14.22 0.37
CA SER A 76 11.17 13.20 -0.23
C SER A 76 11.78 12.27 0.81
N LYS A 77 12.13 11.07 0.34
CA LYS A 77 13.06 10.18 1.02
C LYS A 77 14.35 10.14 0.23
N ILE A 78 15.47 10.27 0.92
CA ILE A 78 16.81 10.30 0.34
C ILE A 78 17.57 9.05 0.83
N ASN A 79 18.41 8.48 -0.04
CA ASN A 79 19.45 7.55 0.37
C ASN A 79 20.61 8.38 0.90
N THR A 80 20.93 8.27 2.18
CA THR A 80 21.97 9.10 2.81
C THR A 80 23.39 8.69 2.43
N GLU A 81 23.61 7.48 1.93
CA GLU A 81 24.91 7.06 1.42
C GLU A 81 25.26 7.73 0.09
N THR A 82 24.27 7.82 -0.82
CA THR A 82 24.49 8.35 -2.18
C THR A 82 24.03 9.80 -2.33
N GLY A 83 23.17 10.27 -1.43
CA GLY A 83 22.45 11.54 -1.55
C GLY A 83 21.31 11.51 -2.56
N ASP A 84 21.00 10.34 -3.14
CA ASP A 84 19.97 10.23 -4.17
C ASP A 84 18.57 10.28 -3.58
N ILE A 85 17.67 11.02 -4.22
CA ILE A 85 16.25 10.97 -3.91
C ILE A 85 15.71 9.62 -4.37
N VAL A 86 15.20 8.82 -3.43
CA VAL A 86 14.62 7.50 -3.70
C VAL A 86 13.10 7.55 -3.82
N ILE A 87 12.45 8.47 -3.09
CA ILE A 87 10.99 8.65 -3.13
C ILE A 87 10.64 10.14 -3.11
N VAL A 88 9.64 10.54 -3.90
CA VAL A 88 9.03 11.87 -3.87
C VAL A 88 7.55 11.75 -3.51
N TYR A 89 7.05 12.68 -2.71
CA TYR A 89 5.66 12.78 -2.25
C TYR A 89 5.08 14.14 -2.65
N ASN A 90 3.86 14.15 -3.21
CA ASN A 90 3.12 15.39 -3.47
C ASN A 90 1.80 15.37 -2.72
N TYR A 91 1.40 16.53 -2.21
CA TYR A 91 0.17 16.72 -1.45
C TYR A 91 -0.71 17.79 -2.09
N ASN A 92 -2.02 17.71 -1.90
CA ASN A 92 -2.93 18.81 -2.22
C ASN A 92 -2.94 19.88 -1.12
N GLU A 93 -3.71 20.95 -1.30
CA GLU A 93 -3.84 22.06 -0.35
C GLU A 93 -4.38 21.66 1.03
N LYS A 94 -5.09 20.53 1.12
CA LYS A 94 -5.54 19.92 2.39
C LYS A 94 -4.46 19.03 3.03
N GLY A 95 -3.28 18.96 2.44
CA GLY A 95 -2.18 18.10 2.86
C GLY A 95 -2.40 16.60 2.59
N GLN A 96 -3.38 16.21 1.76
CA GLN A 96 -3.59 14.81 1.41
C GLN A 96 -2.61 14.38 0.32
N LEU A 97 -2.02 13.20 0.45
CA LEU A 97 -1.05 12.67 -0.52
C LEU A 97 -1.77 12.41 -1.85
N ILE A 98 -1.40 13.12 -2.91
CA ILE A 98 -1.97 12.94 -4.25
C ILE A 98 -1.07 12.11 -5.16
N ASP A 99 0.24 12.18 -4.95
CA ASP A 99 1.22 11.39 -5.71
C ASP A 99 2.36 10.85 -4.85
N LYS A 100 2.84 9.66 -5.18
CA LYS A 100 4.05 9.08 -4.63
C LYS A 100 4.88 8.41 -5.73
N LYS A 101 6.12 8.88 -5.92
CA LYS A 101 7.03 8.38 -6.96
C LYS A 101 8.23 7.69 -6.33
N TYR A 102 8.47 6.44 -6.69
CA TYR A 102 9.73 5.74 -6.45
C TYR A 102 10.63 5.98 -7.65
N ILE A 103 11.79 6.60 -7.42
CA ILE A 103 12.68 7.05 -8.50
C ILE A 103 13.40 5.87 -9.13
N LEU A 104 13.93 4.95 -8.31
CA LEU A 104 14.75 3.82 -8.78
C LEU A 104 13.99 2.92 -9.76
N ASP A 105 12.76 2.54 -9.40
CA ASP A 105 11.95 1.59 -10.18
C ASP A 105 10.96 2.31 -11.13
N ASN A 106 11.04 3.64 -11.18
CA ASN A 106 10.08 4.52 -11.85
C ASN A 106 8.59 4.18 -11.52
N GLN A 107 8.31 3.64 -10.34
CA GLN A 107 6.96 3.31 -9.92
C GLN A 107 6.26 4.57 -9.42
N PHE A 108 5.05 4.83 -9.92
CA PHE A 108 4.32 6.05 -9.63
C PHE A 108 2.89 5.76 -9.22
N PHE A 109 2.53 6.18 -8.01
CA PHE A 109 1.20 6.03 -7.45
C PHE A 109 0.45 7.35 -7.41
N LYS A 110 -0.81 7.35 -7.86
CA LYS A 110 -1.76 8.45 -7.70
C LYS A 110 -2.84 8.08 -6.70
N TYR A 111 -3.35 9.07 -6.00
CA TYR A 111 -4.39 8.93 -4.97
C TYR A 111 -5.51 9.94 -5.25
N LYS A 112 -6.77 9.53 -5.06
CA LYS A 112 -7.92 10.46 -5.11
C LYS A 112 -8.83 10.28 -3.91
N TYR A 113 -9.37 11.40 -3.48
CA TYR A 113 -10.26 11.52 -2.34
C TYR A 113 -11.63 11.98 -2.81
N ASN A 114 -12.69 11.59 -2.10
CA ASN A 114 -14.02 12.14 -2.32
C ASN A 114 -14.17 13.51 -1.63
N ASN A 115 -15.36 14.12 -1.76
CA ASN A 115 -15.70 15.39 -1.12
C ASN A 115 -15.70 15.35 0.42
N LYS A 116 -15.73 14.16 1.03
CA LYS A 116 -15.60 13.95 2.48
C LYS A 116 -14.15 13.68 2.92
N ASP A 117 -13.17 13.95 2.05
CA ASP A 117 -11.74 13.77 2.34
C ASP A 117 -11.31 12.31 2.59
N ILE A 118 -12.09 11.35 2.07
CA ILE A 118 -11.83 9.91 2.18
C ILE A 118 -11.17 9.39 0.91
N LEU A 119 -10.10 8.59 1.04
CA LEU A 119 -9.39 7.96 -0.08
C LEU A 119 -10.30 6.95 -0.79
N ILE A 120 -10.66 7.20 -2.04
CA ILE A 120 -11.52 6.31 -2.84
C ILE A 120 -10.77 5.57 -3.95
N TYR A 121 -9.57 6.02 -4.29
CA TYR A 121 -8.87 5.56 -5.48
C TYR A 121 -7.35 5.60 -5.29
N LYS A 122 -6.66 4.50 -5.65
CA LYS A 122 -5.20 4.45 -5.75
C LYS A 122 -4.79 3.71 -7.02
N THR A 123 -3.88 4.27 -7.81
CA THR A 123 -3.40 3.65 -9.07
C THR A 123 -1.91 3.69 -9.24
N ALA A 124 -1.34 2.66 -9.87
CA ALA A 124 0.02 2.70 -10.38
C ALA A 124 0.03 3.08 -11.88
N THR A 125 0.74 4.13 -12.25
CA THR A 125 0.62 4.73 -13.61
C THR A 125 1.26 3.88 -14.70
N HIS A 126 2.27 3.05 -14.38
CA HIS A 126 2.88 2.10 -15.31
C HIS A 126 2.23 0.71 -15.26
N ASN A 127 1.18 0.52 -14.45
CA ASN A 127 0.45 -0.73 -14.39
C ASN A 127 -1.04 -0.41 -14.29
N SER A 128 -1.69 -0.23 -15.44
CA SER A 128 -3.13 0.03 -15.54
C SER A 128 -3.99 -1.10 -14.97
N ASN A 129 -3.40 -2.26 -14.65
CA ASN A 129 -4.07 -3.32 -13.91
C ASN A 129 -4.05 -3.05 -12.39
N PHE A 130 -3.09 -2.28 -11.87
CA PHE A 130 -3.03 -1.92 -10.45
C PHE A 130 -3.88 -0.68 -10.16
N ILE A 131 -5.20 -0.89 -10.09
CA ILE A 131 -6.18 0.08 -9.65
C ILE A 131 -6.84 -0.47 -8.39
N ASN A 132 -6.76 0.24 -7.27
CA ASN A 132 -7.52 -0.06 -6.07
C ASN A 132 -8.67 0.93 -5.92
N THR A 133 -9.88 0.43 -5.76
CA THR A 133 -11.05 1.21 -5.32
C THR A 133 -11.47 0.79 -3.91
N TYR A 134 -12.00 1.74 -3.14
CA TYR A 134 -12.35 1.55 -1.74
C TYR A 134 -13.80 1.98 -1.49
N GLU A 135 -14.55 1.15 -0.76
CA GLU A 135 -15.89 1.46 -0.27
C GLU A 135 -15.88 1.51 1.26
N TYR A 136 -16.68 2.41 1.82
CA TYR A 136 -16.71 2.69 3.26
C TYR A 136 -18.14 2.59 3.79
N ASN A 137 -18.30 2.17 5.03
CA ASN A 137 -19.55 2.34 5.77
C ASN A 137 -19.63 3.73 6.41
N ASP A 138 -20.76 4.03 7.08
CA ASP A 138 -21.01 5.32 7.73
C ASP A 138 -20.05 5.65 8.89
N LYS A 139 -19.36 4.63 9.42
CA LYS A 139 -18.29 4.78 10.42
C LYS A 139 -16.91 4.98 9.78
N ASN A 140 -16.85 5.27 8.47
CA ASN A 140 -15.63 5.42 7.68
C ASN A 140 -14.71 4.18 7.71
N GLN A 141 -15.26 2.99 7.90
CA GLN A 141 -14.52 1.73 7.85
C GLN A 141 -14.59 1.15 6.44
N ILE A 142 -13.47 0.65 5.91
CA ILE A 142 -13.44 0.02 4.58
C ILE A 142 -14.27 -1.27 4.62
N VAL A 143 -15.32 -1.34 3.80
CA VAL A 143 -16.18 -2.52 3.62
C VAL A 143 -15.89 -3.28 2.34
N ALA A 144 -15.29 -2.64 1.34
CA ALA A 144 -14.79 -3.33 0.15
C ALA A 144 -13.54 -2.69 -0.44
N VAL A 145 -12.69 -3.54 -1.03
CA VAL A 145 -11.56 -3.15 -1.88
C VAL A 145 -11.63 -3.96 -3.16
N ARG A 146 -11.54 -3.31 -4.32
CA ARG A 146 -11.40 -4.01 -5.62
C ARG A 146 -10.08 -3.67 -6.26
N ASN A 147 -9.40 -4.67 -6.81
CA ASN A 147 -8.13 -4.52 -7.49
C ASN A 147 -8.03 -5.37 -8.76
N ASN A 148 -7.00 -5.11 -9.57
CA ASN A 148 -6.72 -5.86 -10.79
C ASN A 148 -7.89 -5.84 -11.79
N LYS A 149 -8.42 -4.65 -12.13
CA LYS A 149 -9.62 -4.48 -12.96
C LYS A 149 -10.83 -5.27 -12.43
N ASN A 150 -11.06 -5.21 -11.12
CA ASN A 150 -12.10 -5.96 -10.40
C ASN A 150 -11.93 -7.49 -10.37
N LYS A 151 -10.80 -8.05 -10.86
CA LYS A 151 -10.52 -9.49 -10.72
C LYS A 151 -10.39 -9.94 -9.27
N ILE A 152 -10.00 -9.04 -8.37
CA ILE A 152 -9.94 -9.37 -6.95
C ILE A 152 -10.85 -8.39 -6.21
N GLN A 153 -11.71 -8.93 -5.37
CA GLN A 153 -12.58 -8.17 -4.47
C GLN A 153 -12.41 -8.69 -3.05
N THR A 154 -12.05 -7.80 -2.12
CA THR A 154 -12.05 -8.10 -0.69
C THR A 154 -13.19 -7.35 -0.02
N LYS A 155 -14.07 -8.06 0.69
CA LYS A 155 -15.13 -7.48 1.52
C LYS A 155 -14.82 -7.65 3.00
N TYR A 156 -15.28 -6.72 3.82
CA TYR A 156 -15.11 -6.73 5.26
C TYR A 156 -16.43 -6.47 5.97
N GLU A 157 -16.64 -7.16 7.09
CA GLU A 157 -17.77 -6.92 7.98
C GLU A 157 -17.26 -6.65 9.38
N TYR A 158 -17.96 -5.76 10.08
CA TYR A 158 -17.60 -5.30 11.41
C TYR A 158 -18.79 -5.47 12.35
N ASN A 159 -18.50 -5.78 13.61
CA ASN A 159 -19.54 -5.73 14.64
C ASN A 159 -19.79 -4.29 15.14
N VAL A 160 -20.72 -4.14 16.08
CA VAL A 160 -21.10 -2.85 16.66
C VAL A 160 -19.94 -2.09 17.30
N ALA A 161 -18.99 -2.83 17.90
CA ALA A 161 -17.77 -2.30 18.51
C ALA A 161 -16.70 -1.90 17.46
N GLY A 162 -16.98 -2.07 16.17
CA GLY A 162 -16.06 -1.74 15.08
C GLY A 162 -14.95 -2.77 14.87
N GLN A 163 -15.05 -3.96 15.48
CA GLN A 163 -14.11 -5.05 15.26
C GLN A 163 -14.45 -5.75 13.95
N ARG A 164 -13.45 -6.02 13.10
CA ARG A 164 -13.66 -6.79 11.87
C ARG A 164 -13.94 -8.24 12.23
N ILE A 165 -15.16 -8.72 11.98
CA ILE A 165 -15.59 -10.10 12.25
C ILE A 165 -15.46 -11.01 11.03
N GLN A 166 -15.47 -10.45 9.81
CA GLN A 166 -15.32 -11.21 8.58
C GLN A 166 -14.45 -10.48 7.56
N LYS A 167 -13.66 -11.25 6.80
CA LYS A 167 -12.98 -10.85 5.57
C LYS A 167 -13.28 -11.88 4.49
N THR A 168 -13.88 -11.48 3.39
CA THR A 168 -14.14 -12.35 2.24
C THR A 168 -13.33 -11.89 1.06
N VAL A 169 -12.51 -12.77 0.48
CA VAL A 169 -11.69 -12.49 -0.71
C VAL A 169 -12.21 -13.31 -1.88
N PHE A 170 -12.64 -12.63 -2.92
CA PHE A 170 -13.00 -13.19 -4.22
C PHE A 170 -11.85 -12.98 -5.19
N LEU A 171 -11.50 -14.03 -5.92
CA LEU A 171 -10.67 -13.98 -7.11
C LEU A 171 -11.52 -14.48 -8.27
N PHE A 172 -11.80 -13.59 -9.22
CA PHE A 172 -12.53 -13.86 -10.44
C PHE A 172 -11.52 -14.16 -11.54
N GLU A 173 -11.44 -15.43 -11.92
CA GLU A 173 -10.74 -15.87 -13.12
C GLU A 173 -11.73 -16.15 -14.23
N GLN A 174 -11.22 -16.34 -15.45
CA GLN A 174 -12.07 -16.58 -16.62
C GLN A 174 -13.04 -17.75 -16.41
N ASN A 175 -12.62 -18.81 -15.72
CA ASN A 175 -13.36 -20.08 -15.63
C ASN A 175 -13.89 -20.40 -14.23
N PHE A 176 -13.40 -19.72 -13.19
CA PHE A 176 -13.78 -20.00 -11.81
C PHE A 176 -13.70 -18.76 -10.92
N ILE A 177 -14.42 -18.83 -9.80
CA ILE A 177 -14.37 -17.86 -8.71
C ILE A 177 -13.80 -18.57 -7.49
N LYS A 178 -12.65 -18.13 -7.01
CA LYS A 178 -12.10 -18.58 -5.73
C LYS A 178 -12.56 -17.65 -4.62
N LYS A 179 -13.25 -18.20 -3.62
CA LYS A 179 -13.73 -17.48 -2.44
C LYS A 179 -12.97 -17.95 -1.21
N ASN A 180 -12.34 -17.02 -0.50
CA ASN A 180 -11.73 -17.27 0.81
C ASN A 180 -12.44 -16.44 1.86
N ILE A 181 -13.04 -17.09 2.85
CA ILE A 181 -13.72 -16.43 3.96
C ILE A 181 -12.84 -16.58 5.19
N PHE A 182 -12.58 -15.48 5.88
CA PHE A 182 -11.93 -15.47 7.17
C PHE A 182 -12.88 -14.89 8.20
N THR A 183 -13.17 -15.62 9.27
CA THR A 183 -13.93 -15.11 10.42
C THR A 183 -13.02 -14.92 11.62
N TYR A 184 -13.40 -13.98 12.49
CA TYR A 184 -12.62 -13.57 13.64
C TYR A 184 -13.50 -13.41 14.87
N ASP A 185 -13.06 -13.95 15.99
CA ASP A 185 -13.72 -13.77 17.28
C ASP A 185 -12.78 -13.08 18.25
N TYR A 186 -13.38 -12.28 19.12
CA TYR A 186 -12.68 -11.41 20.05
C TYR A 186 -13.17 -11.68 21.47
N ASN A 187 -12.27 -11.53 22.43
CA ASN A 187 -12.66 -11.45 23.84
C ASN A 187 -13.10 -10.02 24.21
N SER A 188 -13.54 -9.84 25.45
CA SER A 188 -13.95 -8.54 26.01
C SER A 188 -12.84 -7.48 25.99
N GLU A 189 -11.57 -7.90 26.01
CA GLU A 189 -10.39 -7.03 25.93
C GLU A 189 -10.02 -6.65 24.49
N ASN A 190 -10.90 -6.91 23.51
CA ASN A 190 -10.67 -6.60 22.09
C ASN A 190 -9.48 -7.37 21.47
N GLN A 191 -9.11 -8.52 22.05
CA GLN A 191 -8.08 -9.39 21.52
C GLN A 191 -8.70 -10.49 20.67
N LYS A 192 -8.13 -10.74 19.49
CA LYS A 192 -8.59 -11.80 18.60
C LYS A 192 -8.21 -13.17 19.16
N ILE A 193 -9.19 -13.92 19.64
CA ILE A 193 -9.01 -15.24 20.25
C ILE A 193 -9.18 -16.39 19.25
N ARG A 194 -9.86 -16.17 18.13
CA ARG A 194 -10.08 -17.19 17.10
C ARG A 194 -10.00 -16.58 15.71
N LYS A 195 -9.44 -17.35 14.78
CA LYS A 195 -9.47 -17.08 13.34
C LYS A 195 -9.83 -18.38 12.62
N THR A 196 -10.89 -18.34 11.83
CA THR A 196 -11.26 -19.46 10.96
C THR A 196 -11.10 -19.06 9.51
N HIS A 197 -10.62 -19.97 8.67
CA HIS A 197 -10.52 -19.79 7.23
C HIS A 197 -11.31 -20.89 6.54
N TYR A 198 -12.10 -20.50 5.55
CA TYR A 198 -12.82 -21.37 4.63
C TYR A 198 -12.39 -21.03 3.20
N GLY A 199 -11.98 -22.02 2.42
CA GLY A 199 -11.70 -21.89 0.99
C GLY A 199 -12.78 -22.60 0.18
N CYS A 200 -13.26 -21.97 -0.89
CA CYS A 200 -14.19 -22.55 -1.84
C CYS A 200 -13.80 -22.14 -3.27
N ILE A 201 -14.03 -23.02 -4.25
CA ILE A 201 -13.87 -22.72 -5.67
C ILE A 201 -15.20 -23.02 -6.34
N TYR A 202 -15.73 -22.04 -7.08
CA TYR A 202 -16.96 -22.14 -7.85
C TYR A 202 -16.64 -22.05 -9.34
N PRO A 203 -17.18 -22.91 -10.22
CA PRO A 203 -17.15 -22.65 -11.66
C PRO A 203 -17.92 -21.35 -11.97
N ASN A 204 -17.54 -20.64 -13.04
CA ASN A 204 -18.32 -19.48 -13.50
C ASN A 204 -19.72 -19.92 -14.03
N GLU A 205 -20.70 -19.02 -14.15
CA GLU A 205 -22.09 -19.37 -14.53
C GLU A 205 -22.20 -20.15 -15.86
N ASN A 206 -21.41 -19.80 -16.88
CA ASN A 206 -21.42 -20.50 -18.17
C ASN A 206 -20.85 -21.92 -18.08
N GLN A 207 -19.82 -22.13 -17.27
CA GLN A 207 -19.30 -23.46 -16.98
C GLN A 207 -20.11 -24.18 -15.93
N PHE A 208 -20.86 -23.52 -15.04
CA PHE A 208 -21.81 -24.18 -14.14
C PHE A 208 -22.91 -24.85 -14.97
N ILE A 209 -23.43 -24.17 -15.99
CA ILE A 209 -24.39 -24.75 -16.93
C ILE A 209 -23.76 -25.87 -17.78
N GLN A 210 -22.55 -25.69 -18.33
CA GLN A 210 -21.86 -26.79 -19.07
C GLN A 210 -21.46 -27.96 -18.16
N TYR A 211 -21.03 -27.69 -16.94
CA TYR A 211 -20.70 -28.65 -15.89
C TYR A 211 -21.95 -29.43 -15.53
N ILE A 212 -23.08 -28.78 -15.18
CA ILE A 212 -24.38 -29.41 -14.92
C ILE A 212 -24.81 -30.27 -16.12
N ASN A 213 -24.72 -29.76 -17.35
CA ASN A 213 -25.09 -30.48 -18.57
C ASN A 213 -24.20 -31.72 -18.81
N SER A 214 -22.94 -31.69 -18.41
CA SER A 214 -22.03 -32.85 -18.42
C SER A 214 -22.19 -33.75 -17.19
N PHE A 215 -22.63 -33.21 -16.05
CA PHE A 215 -22.79 -33.88 -14.75
C PHE A 215 -24.12 -34.62 -14.60
N LEU A 216 -25.16 -34.26 -15.34
CA LEU A 216 -26.44 -34.99 -15.34
C LEU A 216 -26.28 -36.46 -15.78
N ASN A 217 -25.09 -36.87 -16.25
CA ASN A 217 -24.74 -38.25 -16.56
C ASN A 217 -23.88 -38.98 -15.49
N LEU A 218 -23.36 -38.32 -14.44
CA LEU A 218 -22.54 -38.97 -13.39
C LEU A 218 -22.71 -38.30 -12.01
N LYS A 219 -22.93 -39.14 -10.98
CA LYS A 219 -23.23 -38.80 -9.57
C LYS A 219 -22.58 -37.51 -9.03
N LEU A 220 -23.42 -36.62 -8.49
CA LEU A 220 -23.04 -35.41 -7.76
C LEU A 220 -22.31 -35.75 -6.44
N ASP A 221 -20.98 -35.68 -6.44
CA ASP A 221 -20.19 -35.66 -5.20
C ASP A 221 -18.94 -34.77 -5.27
N HIS A 222 -18.87 -33.82 -6.21
CA HIS A 222 -17.67 -32.97 -6.41
C HIS A 222 -17.94 -31.48 -6.20
N PHE A 223 -18.37 -31.13 -4.99
CA PHE A 223 -18.13 -29.80 -4.45
C PHE A 223 -16.75 -29.79 -3.78
N TYR A 224 -15.81 -29.01 -4.31
CA TYR A 224 -14.42 -29.03 -3.83
C TYR A 224 -14.27 -28.32 -2.48
N LYS A 225 -14.26 -29.15 -1.44
CA LYS A 225 -13.52 -29.04 -0.18
C LYS A 225 -13.54 -27.67 0.52
N ILE A 226 -14.40 -27.56 1.53
CA ILE A 226 -14.30 -26.54 2.55
C ILE A 226 -13.13 -26.92 3.48
N ASP A 227 -11.91 -26.53 3.13
CA ASP A 227 -10.78 -26.63 4.07
C ASP A 227 -11.05 -25.63 5.21
N LYS A 228 -11.63 -26.11 6.33
CA LYS A 228 -11.78 -25.32 7.56
C LYS A 228 -10.45 -25.32 8.30
N ILE A 229 -9.72 -24.22 8.20
CA ILE A 229 -8.47 -24.03 8.94
C ILE A 229 -8.73 -23.07 10.11
N GLU A 230 -8.76 -23.63 11.32
CA GLU A 230 -8.97 -22.87 12.55
C GLU A 230 -7.65 -22.58 13.27
N LYS A 231 -7.54 -21.40 13.89
CA LYS A 231 -6.44 -21.03 14.78
C LYS A 231 -7.00 -20.37 16.03
N LYS A 232 -6.50 -20.75 17.20
CA LYS A 232 -6.87 -20.16 18.50
C LYS A 232 -5.67 -19.46 19.14
N TYR A 233 -5.95 -18.46 19.96
CA TYR A 233 -4.94 -17.64 20.61
C TYR A 233 -5.27 -17.44 22.10
N LEU A 234 -4.23 -17.46 22.94
CA LEU A 234 -4.33 -17.10 24.35
C LEU A 234 -3.39 -15.93 24.65
N TYR A 235 -3.78 -15.10 25.61
CA TYR A 235 -3.10 -13.87 25.98
C TYR A 235 -2.84 -13.85 27.50
N ASN A 236 -1.78 -13.18 27.92
CA ASN A 236 -1.56 -12.85 29.33
C ASN A 236 -2.32 -11.56 29.71
N LYS A 237 -2.30 -11.22 31.00
CA LYS A 237 -2.92 -9.98 31.53
C LYS A 237 -2.36 -8.68 30.94
N LYS A 238 -1.16 -8.71 30.36
CA LYS A 238 -0.55 -7.57 29.65
C LYS A 238 -0.99 -7.48 28.18
N GLY A 239 -1.91 -8.35 27.74
CA GLY A 239 -2.39 -8.42 26.35
C GLY A 239 -1.40 -9.01 25.36
N GLN A 240 -0.33 -9.64 25.83
CA GLN A 240 0.65 -10.31 24.98
C GLN A 240 0.19 -11.73 24.67
N LYS A 241 0.31 -12.15 23.41
CA LYS A 241 -0.10 -13.50 22.96
C LYS A 241 0.87 -14.55 23.50
N ILE A 242 0.43 -15.38 24.45
CA ILE A 242 1.25 -16.42 25.08
C ILE A 242 1.09 -17.81 24.44
N GLN A 243 0.01 -18.05 23.70
CA GLN A 243 -0.17 -19.30 22.99
C GLN A 243 -0.88 -19.11 21.64
N LYS A 244 -0.49 -19.93 20.66
CA LYS A 244 -1.24 -20.16 19.42
C LYS A 244 -1.46 -21.66 19.28
N ILE A 245 -2.69 -22.06 18.98
CA ILE A 245 -3.06 -23.42 18.60
C ILE A 245 -3.42 -23.39 17.12
N ASP A 246 -2.80 -24.23 16.29
CA ASP A 246 -3.14 -24.34 14.88
C ASP A 246 -4.27 -25.33 14.61
N HIS A 247 -4.62 -25.49 13.33
CA HIS A 247 -5.71 -26.36 12.88
C HIS A 247 -5.47 -27.85 13.11
N LEU A 248 -4.23 -28.28 13.35
CA LEU A 248 -3.87 -29.65 13.67
C LEU A 248 -3.78 -29.87 15.19
N GLY A 249 -4.02 -28.83 15.99
CA GLY A 249 -3.87 -28.87 17.44
C GLY A 249 -2.44 -28.59 17.93
N ASN A 250 -1.48 -28.27 17.06
CA ASN A 250 -0.12 -27.96 17.48
C ASN A 250 -0.10 -26.67 18.30
N ARG A 251 0.63 -26.70 19.41
CA ARG A 251 0.72 -25.59 20.36
C ARG A 251 2.07 -24.88 20.22
N TYR A 252 2.01 -23.57 20.07
CA TYR A 252 3.17 -22.68 20.03
C TYR A 252 3.06 -21.73 21.22
N ASN A 253 3.98 -21.88 22.18
CA ASN A 253 4.03 -21.04 23.38
C ASN A 253 5.03 -19.91 23.19
N TYR A 254 4.68 -18.72 23.68
CA TYR A 254 5.53 -17.53 23.62
C TYR A 254 5.87 -17.09 25.04
N LYS A 255 7.15 -16.79 25.27
CA LYS A 255 7.65 -16.17 26.50
C LYS A 255 8.17 -14.78 26.15
N TYR A 256 7.96 -13.84 27.06
CA TYR A 256 8.39 -12.46 26.91
C TYR A 256 9.35 -12.15 28.05
N CYS A 257 10.51 -11.57 27.75
CA CYS A 257 11.38 -11.02 28.77
C CYS A 257 10.80 -9.71 29.28
N GLU A 258 10.84 -9.49 30.59
CA GLU A 258 10.62 -8.16 31.14
C GLU A 258 11.94 -7.41 31.04
N CYS A 259 12.02 -6.44 30.14
CA CYS A 259 13.08 -5.44 30.22
C CYS A 259 12.77 -4.61 31.47
N THR A 260 13.40 -4.97 32.58
CA THR A 260 13.54 -4.06 33.72
C THR A 260 14.58 -3.04 33.30
N GLU A 261 14.18 -1.78 33.20
CA GLU A 261 15.12 -0.68 33.02
C GLU A 261 16.04 -0.66 34.25
N LEU A 262 17.36 -0.65 33.99
CA LEU A 262 18.42 -0.43 34.99
C LEU A 262 18.62 1.07 35.19
#